data_AF-L7X1L8-F1
#
_entry.id   AF-L7X1L8-F1
#
_cell.length_a   1.000
_cell.length_b   1.000
_cell.length_c   1.000
_cell.angle_alpha   90.00
_cell.angle_beta   90.00
_cell.angle_gamma   90.00
#
_symmetry.space_group_name_H-M   'P 1'
#
loop_
_entity.id
_entity.type
_entity.pdbx_description
1 polymer ?
#
loop_
_entity_poly.entity_id
_entity_poly.type
_entity_poly.pdbx_seq_one_letter_code
_entity_poly.pdbx_strand_id
1 'polypeptide(L)' 'VCFSVVSPSSFENVKEKWVPEITHHCPKTPFLLVGTQIDLRDDPSTIEKLAKNKQKPITPETAEKLA' A
#
# COMPACT_ATOMS: atom_id res chain seq x y z
N VAL A 1 -0.70 9.66 3.32
CA VAL A 1 -1.41 8.37 3.48
C VAL A 1 -0.40 7.24 3.39
N CYS A 2 -0.53 6.22 4.25
CA CYS A 2 0.44 5.13 4.33
C CYS A 2 -0.24 3.79 4.03
N PHE A 3 0.52 2.83 3.51
CA PHE A 3 0.14 1.43 3.39
C PHE A 3 1.33 0.55 3.78
N SER A 4 1.07 -0.71 4.09
CA SER A 4 2.11 -1.71 4.32
C SER A 4 2.45 -2.43 3.02
N VAL A 5 3.74 -2.50 2.67
CA VAL A 5 4.17 -3.19 1.45
C VAL A 5 3.92 -4.70 1.53
N VAL A 6 3.68 -5.26 2.71
CA VAL A 6 3.36 -6.67 2.91
C VAL A 6 1.90 -6.92 3.26
N SER A 7 1.04 -5.92 3.11
CA SER A 7 -0.41 -6.05 3.25
C SER A 7 -1.11 -5.44 2.03
N PRO A 8 -1.37 -6.24 0.98
CA PRO A 8 -2.01 -5.73 -0.24
C PRO A 8 -3.37 -5.06 -0.01
N SER A 9 -4.16 -5.56 0.95
CA SER A 9 -5.43 -4.95 1.34
C SER A 9 -5.26 -3.53 1.91
N SER A 10 -4.15 -3.25 2.61
CA SER A 10 -3.87 -1.89 3.09
C SER A 10 -3.61 -0.93 1.93
N PHE A 11 -3.02 -1.40 0.82
CA PHE A 11 -2.81 -0.62 -0.39
C PHE A 11 -4.14 -0.41 -1.15
N GLU A 12 -4.99 -1.42 -1.26
CA GLU A 12 -6.34 -1.30 -1.82
C GLU A 12 -7.17 -0.25 -1.08
N ASN A 13 -7.12 -0.27 0.26
CA ASN A 13 -7.80 0.72 1.10
C ASN A 13 -7.35 2.16 0.84
N VAL A 14 -6.11 2.39 0.41
CA VAL A 14 -5.66 3.74 0.00
C VAL A 14 -6.51 4.24 -1.15
N LYS A 15 -6.70 3.41 -2.18
CA LYS A 15 -7.46 3.76 -3.38
C LYS A 15 -8.95 3.90 -3.10
N GLU A 16 -9.52 2.95 -2.36
CA GLU A 16 -10.97 2.82 -2.22
C GLU A 16 -11.54 3.73 -1.11
N LYS A 17 -10.73 4.04 -0.09
CA LYS A 17 -11.20 4.77 1.09
C LYS A 17 -10.41 6.05 1.33
N TRP A 18 -9.09 5.95 1.52
CA TRP A 18 -8.33 7.06 2.07
C TRP A 18 -8.13 8.22 1.10
N VAL A 19 -7.84 7.95 -0.17
CA VAL A 19 -7.71 9.02 -1.18
C VAL A 19 -9.05 9.72 -1.43
N PRO A 20 -10.19 9.02 -1.61
CA PRO A 20 -11.50 9.67 -1.69
C PRO A 20 -11.82 10.52 -0.44
N GLU A 21 -11.55 10.00 0.76
CA GLU A 21 -11.81 10.69 2.02
C GLU A 21 -10.99 11.98 2.16
N ILE A 22 -9.69 11.93 1.86
CA ILE A 22 -8.79 13.10 1.85
C ILE A 22 -9.25 14.11 0.80
N THR A 23 -9.62 13.65 -0.39
CA THR A 23 -10.06 14.53 -1.48
C THR A 23 -11.38 15.22 -1.14
N HIS A 24 -12.29 14.54 -0.44
CA HIS A 24 -13.55 15.11 0.00
C HIS A 24 -13.38 16.19 1.06
N HIS A 25 -12.58 15.92 2.10
CA HIS A 25 -12.44 16.84 3.23
C HIS A 25 -11.36 17.92 3.01
N CYS A 26 -10.35 17.63 2.20
CA CYS A 26 -9.16 18.46 1.99
C CYS A 26 -8.78 18.58 0.49
N PRO A 27 -9.68 19.03 -0.40
CA PRO A 27 -9.56 18.91 -1.86
C PRO A 27 -8.32 19.57 -2.50
N LYS A 28 -7.67 20.52 -1.83
CA LYS A 28 -6.48 21.24 -2.34
C LYS A 28 -5.20 20.91 -1.58
N THR A 29 -5.28 20.01 -0.60
CA THR A 29 -4.13 19.68 0.24
C THR A 29 -3.34 18.57 -0.43
N PRO A 30 -2.07 18.80 -0.82
CA PRO A 30 -1.24 17.73 -1.35
C PRO A 30 -1.01 16.68 -0.27
N PHE A 31 -0.93 15.42 -0.68
CA PHE A 31 -0.59 14.32 0.21
C PHE A 31 0.51 13.45 -0.38
N LEU A 32 1.25 12.78 0.50
CA LEU A 32 2.27 11.81 0.13
C LEU A 32 1.72 10.40 0.30
N LEU A 33 1.99 9.53 -0.67
CA LEU A 33 1.77 8.09 -0.54
C LEU A 33 3.05 7.43 -0.01
N VAL A 34 2.96 6.72 1.11
CA VAL A 34 4.12 6.12 1.78
C VAL A 34 3.94 4.61 1.95
N GLY A 35 4.83 3.82 1.36
CA GLY A 35 4.94 2.38 1.62
C GLY A 35 5.77 2.12 2.87
N THR A 36 5.23 1.36 3.82
CA THR A 36 5.85 1.05 5.12
C THR A 36 6.21 -0.43 5.24
N GLN A 37 7.00 -0.80 6.26
CA GLN A 37 7.46 -2.17 6.51
C GLN A 37 8.30 -2.74 5.35
N ILE A 38 9.18 -1.88 4.80
CA ILE A 38 10.00 -2.19 3.63
C ILE A 38 10.94 -3.36 3.86
N ASP A 39 11.42 -3.51 5.09
CA ASP A 39 12.26 -4.60 5.58
C ASP A 39 11.60 -5.98 5.41
N LEU A 40 10.26 -6.05 5.45
CA LEU A 40 9.53 -7.29 5.31
C LEU A 40 9.29 -7.69 3.84
N ARG A 41 9.61 -6.83 2.88
CA ARG A 41 9.40 -7.13 1.44
C ARG A 41 10.21 -8.35 1.00
N ASP A 42 11.41 -8.48 1.54
CA ASP A 42 12.35 -9.56 1.21
C ASP A 42 12.41 -10.63 2.32
N ASP A 43 11.60 -10.51 3.38
CA ASP A 43 11.55 -11.48 4.47
C ASP A 43 10.91 -12.81 4.00
N PRO A 44 11.64 -13.94 4.03
CA PRO A 44 11.13 -15.22 3.53
C PRO A 44 9.84 -15.68 4.22
N SER A 45 9.73 -15.44 5.53
CA SER A 45 8.56 -15.86 6.31
C SER A 45 7.31 -15.09 5.90
N THR A 46 7.47 -13.80 5.58
CA THR A 46 6.41 -12.91 5.13
C THR A 46 6.00 -13.23 3.70
N ILE A 47 6.97 -13.48 2.81
CA ILE A 47 6.71 -13.92 1.44
C ILE A 47 5.93 -15.23 1.43
N GLU A 48 6.31 -16.21 2.24
CA GLU A 48 5.62 -17.50 2.32
C GLU A 48 4.16 -17.34 2.79
N LYS A 49 3.93 -16.51 3.81
CA LYS A 49 2.57 -16.20 4.31
C LYS A 49 1.71 -15.55 3.22
N LEU A 50 2.26 -14.59 2.47
CA LEU A 50 1.55 -13.94 1.37
C LEU A 50 1.25 -14.93 0.24
N ALA A 51 2.21 -15.79 -0.11
CA ALA A 51 2.04 -16.80 -1.14
C ALA A 51 0.91 -17.80 -0.81
N LYS A 52 0.72 -18.17 0.47
CA LYS A 52 -0.42 -18.99 0.93
C LYS A 52 -1.77 -18.37 0.59
N ASN A 53 -1.83 -17.03 0.57
CA ASN A 53 -3.02 -16.26 0.19
C ASN A 53 -3.01 -15.84 -1.30
N LYS A 54 -2.11 -16.39 -2.12
CA LYS A 54 -1.90 -16.01 -3.53
C LYS A 54 -1.56 -14.53 -3.73
N GLN A 55 -0.96 -13.92 -2.73
CA GLN A 55 -0.56 -12.52 -2.72
C GLN A 55 0.96 -12.38 -2.81
N LYS A 56 1.42 -11.17 -3.10
CA LYS A 56 2.83 -10.78 -3.14
C LYS A 56 3.00 -9.43 -2.46
N PRO A 57 4.20 -9.12 -1.92
CA PRO A 57 4.50 -7.77 -1.48
C PRO A 57 4.29 -6.75 -2.60
N ILE A 58 3.85 -5.55 -2.24
CA ILE A 58 3.66 -4.43 -3.16
C ILE A 58 5.04 -3.88 -3.56
N THR A 59 5.26 -3.83 -4.88
CA THR A 59 6.48 -3.30 -5.47
C THR A 59 6.39 -1.77 -5.65
N PRO A 60 7.52 -1.06 -5.74
CA PRO A 60 7.53 0.37 -6.03
C PRO A 60 6.76 0.71 -7.31
N GLU A 61 6.95 -0.05 -8.38
CA GLU A 61 6.31 0.18 -9.69
C GLU A 61 4.78 0.01 -9.62
N THR A 62 4.30 -0.86 -8.72
CA THR A 62 2.86 -1.03 -8.48
C THR A 62 2.29 0.16 -7.72
N ALA A 63 3.04 0.68 -6.75
CA ALA A 63 2.62 1.83 -5.93
C ALA A 63 2.66 3.15 -6.72
N GLU A 64 3.66 3.33 -7.59
CA GLU A 64 3.79 4.51 -8.44
C GLU A 64 2.64 4.66 -9.43
N LYS A 65 2.03 3.57 -9.90
CA LYS A 65 0.83 3.63 -10.75
C LYS A 65 -0.41 4.19 -10.05
N LEU A 66 -0.40 4.24 -8.71
CA LEU A 66 -1.49 4.79 -7.91
C LEU A 66 -1.27 6.27 -7.56
N ALA A 67 -0.01 6.73 -7.57
CA ALA A 67 0.37 8.12 -7.30
C ALA A 67 0.14 9.00 -8.54
#